data_AF-G9ZEX6-F1
#
_entry.id   AF-G9ZEX6-F1
#
_cell.length_a   1.000
_cell.length_b   1.000
_cell.length_c   1.000
_cell.angle_alpha   90.00
_cell.angle_beta   90.00
_cell.angle_gamma   90.00
#
_symmetry.space_group_name_H-M   'P 1'
#
loop_
_entity.id
_entity.type
_entity.pdbx_description
1 polymer ?
#
loop_
_entity_poly.entity_id
_entity_poly.type
_entity_poly.pdbx_seq_one_letter_code
_entity_poly.pdbx_strand_id
1 'polypeptide(L)' 'MSGLRVKVQAERSQHANRRLACQQLDARHAALAAEREAVQRHAQHCCHFQIERGNPVRIFVGDDFHERA' A
#
# COMPACT_ATOMS: atom_id res chain seq x y z
N MET A 1 6.54 -5.84 -14.19
CA MET A 1 6.56 -4.46 -14.73
C MET A 1 5.11 -4.04 -14.99
N SER A 2 4.72 -2.79 -14.67
CA SER A 2 3.32 -2.32 -14.71
C SER A 2 2.70 -2.22 -16.11
N GLY A 3 3.50 -2.28 -17.19
CA GLY A 3 3.02 -2.25 -18.59
C GLY A 3 2.34 -0.94 -19.02
N LEU A 4 2.40 0.10 -18.20
CA LEU A 4 1.72 1.37 -18.43
C LEU A 4 2.26 2.09 -19.68
N ARG A 5 1.34 2.59 -20.50
CA ARG A 5 1.63 3.41 -21.68
C ARG A 5 0.82 4.70 -21.63
N VAL A 6 1.41 5.79 -22.11
CA VAL A 6 0.76 7.09 -22.27
C VAL A 6 1.02 7.62 -23.66
N LYS A 7 0.07 8.37 -24.20
CA LYS A 7 0.20 9.09 -25.47
C LYS A 7 -0.12 10.55 -25.21
N VAL A 8 0.75 11.44 -25.69
CA VAL A 8 0.60 12.89 -25.50
C VAL A 8 0.80 13.58 -26.84
N GLN A 9 -0.15 14.43 -27.23
CA GLN A 9 -0.14 15.24 -28.45
C GLN A 9 -0.67 16.66 -28.18
N ALA A 10 -0.41 17.18 -26.98
CA ALA A 10 -0.94 18.47 -26.53
C ALA A 10 -0.13 19.66 -27.09
N GLU A 11 1.15 19.46 -27.35
CA GLU A 11 2.08 20.51 -27.76
C GLU A 11 2.52 20.36 -29.21
N ARG A 12 2.92 21.48 -29.83
CA ARG A 12 3.48 21.49 -31.20
C ARG A 12 4.85 20.80 -31.29
N SER A 13 5.62 20.79 -30.21
CA SER A 13 6.97 20.18 -30.17
C SER A 13 6.93 18.76 -29.64
N GLN A 14 7.57 17.83 -30.35
CA GLN A 14 7.74 16.45 -29.90
C GLN A 14 8.51 16.35 -28.57
N HIS A 15 9.46 17.26 -28.33
CA HIS A 15 10.25 17.25 -27.09
C HIS A 15 9.37 17.62 -25.88
N ALA A 16 8.49 18.61 -26.05
CA ALA A 16 7.52 18.97 -25.02
C ALA A 16 6.53 17.83 -24.76
N ASN A 17 6.04 17.17 -25.81
CA ASN A 17 5.17 15.99 -25.68
C ASN A 17 5.88 14.82 -24.99
N ARG A 18 7.17 14.57 -25.29
CA ARG A 18 7.97 13.54 -24.60
C ARG A 18 8.11 13.85 -23.12
N ARG A 19 8.44 15.10 -22.75
CA ARG A 19 8.57 15.51 -21.35
C ARG A 19 7.24 15.34 -20.60
N LEU A 20 6.14 15.76 -21.20
CA LEU A 20 4.80 15.61 -20.60
C LEU A 20 4.39 14.13 -20.50
N ALA A 21 4.73 13.29 -21.47
CA ALA A 21 4.51 11.84 -21.40
C ALA A 21 5.27 11.20 -20.23
N CYS A 22 6.54 11.56 -20.02
CA CYS A 22 7.31 11.09 -18.87
C CYS A 22 6.64 11.50 -17.55
N GLN A 23 6.26 12.77 -17.41
CA GLN A 23 5.56 13.26 -16.21
C GLN A 23 4.26 12.51 -15.94
N GLN A 24 3.46 12.22 -16.97
CA GLN A 24 2.22 11.44 -16.81
C GLN A 24 2.49 9.99 -16.42
N LEU A 25 3.56 9.37 -16.92
CA LEU A 25 3.96 8.02 -16.51
C LEU A 25 4.38 8.01 -15.04
N ASP A 26 5.24 8.93 -14.63
CA ASP A 26 5.73 9.03 -13.26
C ASP A 26 4.57 9.22 -12.28
N ALA A 27 3.62 10.11 -12.61
CA ALA A 27 2.42 10.33 -11.82
C ALA A 27 1.57 9.05 -11.68
N ARG A 28 1.39 8.28 -12.77
CA ARG A 28 0.64 7.01 -12.72
C ARG A 28 1.36 5.95 -11.90
N HIS A 29 2.69 5.90 -11.96
CA HIS A 29 3.49 5.00 -11.15
C HIS A 29 3.38 5.34 -9.65
N ALA A 30 3.46 6.63 -9.31
CA ALA A 30 3.29 7.09 -7.94
C ALA A 30 1.87 6.78 -7.41
N ALA A 31 0.84 7.00 -8.22
CA ALA A 31 -0.54 6.68 -7.85
C ALA A 31 -0.72 5.17 -7.58
N LEU A 32 -0.17 4.31 -8.43
CA LEU A 32 -0.24 2.85 -8.24
C LEU A 32 0.52 2.39 -6.98
N ALA A 33 1.65 3.02 -6.66
CA ALA A 33 2.37 2.75 -5.42
C ALA A 33 1.53 3.15 -4.20
N ALA A 34 0.96 4.36 -4.20
CA ALA A 34 0.11 4.84 -3.11
C ALA A 34 -1.14 3.98 -2.90
N GLU A 35 -1.78 3.52 -3.98
CA GLU A 35 -2.92 2.60 -3.92
C GLU A 35 -2.53 1.27 -3.27
N ARG A 36 -1.41 0.68 -3.69
CA ARG A 36 -0.90 -0.57 -3.09
C ARG A 36 -0.65 -0.41 -1.60
N GLU A 37 0.00 0.67 -1.19
CA GLU A 37 0.22 0.94 0.23
C GLU A 37 -1.09 1.13 1.00
N ALA A 38 -2.07 1.83 0.43
CA ALA A 38 -3.38 2.01 1.05
C ALA A 38 -4.09 0.68 1.26
N VAL A 39 -4.06 -0.21 0.26
CA VAL A 39 -4.60 -1.58 0.37
C VAL A 39 -3.89 -2.36 1.48
N GLN A 40 -2.56 -2.29 1.56
CA GLN A 40 -1.81 -2.98 2.61
C GLN A 40 -2.14 -2.45 4.01
N ARG A 41 -2.20 -1.12 4.18
CA ARG A 41 -2.61 -0.50 5.45
C ARG A 41 -4.02 -0.91 5.85
N HIS A 42 -4.94 -0.93 4.89
CA HIS A 42 -6.32 -1.36 5.14
C HIS A 42 -6.37 -2.83 5.55
N ALA A 43 -5.64 -3.72 4.87
CA ALA A 43 -5.57 -5.13 5.23
C ALA A 43 -5.03 -5.34 6.66
N GLN A 44 -3.95 -4.65 7.03
CA GLN A 44 -3.39 -4.68 8.39
C GLN A 44 -4.40 -4.19 9.43
N HIS A 45 -5.11 -3.11 9.14
CA HIS A 45 -6.16 -2.60 10.00
C HIS A 45 -7.31 -3.62 10.15
N CYS A 46 -7.72 -4.28 9.06
CA CYS A 46 -8.73 -5.33 9.10
C CYS A 46 -8.35 -6.53 9.96
N CYS A 47 -7.06 -6.90 10.02
CA CYS A 47 -6.58 -7.97 10.90
C CYS A 47 -6.96 -7.75 12.37
N HIS A 48 -7.05 -6.50 12.82
CA HIS A 48 -7.46 -6.20 14.20
C HIS A 48 -8.88 -6.71 14.51
N PHE A 49 -9.78 -6.72 13.52
CA PHE A 49 -11.14 -7.24 13.68
C PHE A 49 -11.25 -8.75 13.49
N GLN A 50 -10.19 -9.40 13.00
CA GLN A 50 -10.16 -10.84 12.74
C GLN A 50 -9.48 -11.63 13.88
N ILE A 51 -9.18 -10.97 15.00
CA ILE A 51 -8.58 -11.63 16.17
C ILE A 51 -9.57 -12.65 16.74
N GLU A 52 -9.16 -13.92 16.77
CA GLU A 52 -9.90 -14.98 17.44
C GLU A 52 -9.98 -14.72 18.96
N ARG A 53 -11.19 -14.71 19.51
CA ARG A 53 -11.41 -14.57 20.96
C ARG A 53 -11.43 -15.94 21.61
N GLY A 54 -10.86 -16.03 22.81
CA GLY A 54 -10.89 -17.27 23.61
C GLY A 54 -9.75 -18.25 23.30
N ASN A 55 -8.85 -17.91 22.38
CA ASN A 55 -7.63 -18.66 22.09
C ASN A 55 -6.37 -17.86 22.50
N PRO A 56 -6.13 -17.64 23.81
CA PRO A 56 -4.96 -16.91 24.26
C PRO A 56 -3.69 -17.73 23.99
N VAL A 57 -2.75 -17.17 23.23
CA VAL A 57 -1.45 -17.81 22.94
C VAL A 57 -0.53 -17.83 24.17
N ARG A 58 -0.68 -16.83 25.06
CA ARG A 58 0.08 -16.68 26.30
C ARG A 58 -0.86 -16.22 27.39
N ILE A 59 -0.75 -16.83 28.57
CA ILE A 59 -1.57 -16.50 29.73
C ILE A 59 -0.63 -16.07 30.84
N PHE A 60 -0.90 -14.93 31.47
CA PHE A 60 -0.16 -14.44 32.62
C PHE A 60 -1.08 -14.41 33.84
N VAL A 61 -0.59 -14.83 34.99
CA VAL A 61 -1.39 -15.01 36.21
C VAL A 61 -0.69 -14.43 37.44
N GLY A 62 -1.49 -13.97 38.41
CA GLY A 62 -1.01 -13.36 39.65
C GLY A 62 -0.54 -11.91 39.48
N ASP A 63 -0.27 -11.25 40.61
CA ASP A 63 0.12 -9.83 40.64
C ASP A 63 1.51 -9.59 40.00
N ASP A 64 2.34 -10.63 39.98
CA ASP A 64 3.68 -10.62 39.37
C ASP A 64 3.67 -10.98 37.87
N PHE A 65 2.50 -11.21 37.26
CA PHE A 65 2.35 -11.59 35.84
C PHE A 65 3.26 -12.76 35.44
N HIS A 66 3.24 -13.87 36.19
CA HIS A 66 3.96 -15.06 35.78
C HIS A 66 3.28 -15.71 34.58
N GLU A 67 4.05 -15.99 33.53
CA GLU A 67 3.56 -16.73 32.37
C GLU A 67 3.18 -18.16 32.77
N ARG A 68 1.92 -18.52 32.55
CA ARG A 68 1.41 -19.89 32.68
C ARG A 68 1.72 -20.62 31.36
N ALA A 69 2.86 -21.32 31.36
CA ALA A 69 3.23 -22.27 30.31
C ALA A 69 2.24 -23.43 30.22
#